data_AF-A0A661JBE7-F1
#
_entry.id   AF-A0A661JBE7-F1
#
_cell.length_a   1.000
_cell.length_b   1.000
_cell.length_c   1.000
_cell.angle_alpha   90.00
_cell.angle_beta   90.00
_cell.angle_gamma   90.00
#
_symmetry.space_group_name_H-M   'P 1'
#
loop_
_entity.id
_entity.type
_entity.pdbx_description
1 polymer ?
#
loop_
_entity_poly.entity_id
_entity_poly.type
_entity_poly.pdbx_seq_one_letter_code
_entity_poly.pdbx_strand_id
1 'polypeptide(L)'
;MKLKKKFGPYRVILKPAFLNIYRNEKRVNAFIDDCIKMLQYKFKVARYLLNKCNFDVTFLHEWGTDTVQHQLWDILHPNDQHCNPKEKQKYFLKAISYYQALDQEIADILSEIGEDVSLLIVSDHGFGPLSKMINLNVWLIREGYLKFKKNFFSQLKFFLWKRGVNYNNLIHTFLVNVVLKFFLKIGLNPPKPPDADKMLRLLTSKKRFFLSLADVDWSKTRAYTKTGVGQIVINQKGREPQGIVNPGTEFSELQKELIEKLRCLKDPETGEVIKSD
;
A
#
# COMPACT_ATOMS: atom_id res chain seq x y z
N MET A 1 -23.69 2.00 20.10
CA MET A 1 -24.17 0.71 20.66
C MET A 1 -25.35 0.09 19.89
N LYS A 2 -26.28 0.88 19.29
CA LYS A 2 -27.47 0.36 18.57
C LYS A 2 -27.17 -0.33 17.21
N LEU A 3 -26.30 0.24 16.37
CA LEU A 3 -26.00 -0.33 15.04
C LEU A 3 -25.29 -1.69 15.12
N LYS A 4 -24.25 -1.81 15.96
CA LYS A 4 -23.52 -3.08 16.16
C LYS A 4 -24.44 -4.22 16.63
N LYS A 5 -25.44 -3.92 17.46
CA LYS A 5 -26.44 -4.91 17.90
C LYS A 5 -27.33 -5.38 16.74
N LYS A 6 -27.65 -4.49 15.79
CA LYS A 6 -28.54 -4.79 14.67
C LYS A 6 -27.83 -5.47 13.49
N PHE A 7 -26.64 -4.98 13.13
CA PHE A 7 -25.94 -5.41 11.92
C PHE A 7 -24.72 -6.30 12.21
N GLY A 8 -24.34 -6.44 13.48
CA GLY A 8 -23.10 -7.10 13.87
C GLY A 8 -21.89 -6.16 13.81
N PRO A 9 -20.67 -6.68 14.06
CA PRO A 9 -19.46 -5.88 14.08
C PRO A 9 -19.10 -5.33 12.69
N TYR A 10 -18.75 -4.05 12.64
CA TYR A 10 -18.13 -3.46 11.44
C TYR A 10 -16.70 -3.96 11.32
N ARG A 11 -16.34 -4.45 10.14
CA ARG A 11 -14.99 -4.96 9.86
C ARG A 11 -14.17 -3.88 9.17
N VAL A 12 -13.01 -3.57 9.76
CA VAL A 12 -12.05 -2.59 9.21
C VAL A 12 -10.98 -3.29 8.36
N ILE A 13 -10.78 -4.60 8.57
CA ILE A 13 -9.74 -5.38 7.90
C ILE A 13 -10.38 -6.47 7.04
N LEU A 14 -10.06 -6.43 5.75
CA LEU A 14 -10.41 -7.46 4.77
C LEU A 14 -9.64 -8.76 5.05
N LYS A 15 -10.29 -9.87 4.76
CA LYS A 15 -9.71 -11.21 4.81
C LYS A 15 -9.88 -11.85 3.43
N PRO A 16 -8.78 -12.22 2.74
CA PRO A 16 -7.38 -12.12 3.14
C PRO A 16 -6.83 -10.68 3.11
N ALA A 17 -5.83 -10.40 3.96
CA ALA A 17 -5.22 -9.07 4.03
C ALA A 17 -4.54 -8.67 2.70
N PHE A 18 -4.55 -7.36 2.40
CA PHE A 18 -4.00 -6.68 1.21
C PHE A 18 -2.64 -7.17 0.67
N LEU A 19 -1.83 -7.82 1.50
CA LEU A 19 -0.42 -8.08 1.22
C LEU A 19 -0.14 -9.50 0.68
N ASN A 20 -1.15 -10.36 0.50
CA ASN A 20 -0.90 -11.80 0.33
C ASN A 20 -1.77 -12.54 -0.69
N ILE A 21 -2.20 -11.87 -1.77
CA ILE A 21 -2.74 -12.61 -2.90
C ILE A 21 -1.58 -13.15 -3.75
N TYR A 22 -0.89 -14.20 -3.27
CA TYR A 22 -0.43 -15.20 -4.24
C TYR A 22 -1.70 -15.73 -4.89
N ARG A 23 -1.98 -15.28 -6.12
CA ARG A 23 -3.25 -15.49 -6.81
C ARG A 23 -3.49 -16.97 -7.00
N ASN A 24 -4.51 -17.45 -6.31
CA ASN A 24 -5.19 -18.68 -6.63
C ASN A 24 -6.68 -18.43 -6.46
N GLU A 25 -7.45 -19.25 -7.15
CA GLU A 25 -8.90 -19.12 -7.24
C GLU A 25 -9.60 -19.00 -5.89
N LYS A 26 -9.23 -19.85 -4.92
CA LYS A 26 -9.79 -19.79 -3.57
C LYS A 26 -9.56 -18.43 -2.91
N ARG A 27 -8.39 -17.83 -3.08
CA ARG A 27 -8.04 -16.54 -2.49
C ARG A 27 -8.68 -15.36 -3.22
N VAL A 28 -8.71 -15.39 -4.56
CA VAL A 28 -9.37 -14.34 -5.36
C VAL A 28 -10.86 -14.32 -5.06
N ASN A 29 -11.52 -15.50 -5.05
CA ASN A 29 -12.93 -15.59 -4.73
C ASN A 29 -13.21 -15.10 -3.30
N ALA A 30 -12.45 -15.59 -2.31
CA ALA A 30 -12.62 -15.16 -0.92
C ALA A 30 -12.41 -13.65 -0.74
N PHE A 31 -11.44 -13.07 -1.43
CA PHE A 31 -11.17 -11.62 -1.39
C PHE A 31 -12.34 -10.80 -1.96
N ILE A 32 -12.82 -11.14 -3.15
CA ILE A 32 -13.95 -10.44 -3.76
C ILE A 32 -15.23 -10.64 -2.93
N ASP A 33 -15.49 -11.86 -2.45
CA ASP A 33 -16.65 -12.13 -1.59
C ASP A 33 -16.61 -11.32 -0.30
N ASP A 34 -15.42 -11.10 0.27
CA ASP A 34 -15.26 -10.27 1.47
C ASP A 34 -15.47 -8.78 1.15
N CYS A 35 -15.01 -8.31 -0.01
CA CYS A 35 -15.28 -6.94 -0.47
C CYS A 35 -16.78 -6.70 -0.67
N ILE A 36 -17.49 -7.64 -1.31
CA ILE A 36 -18.94 -7.57 -1.51
C ILE A 36 -19.68 -7.60 -0.16
N LYS A 37 -19.28 -8.45 0.78
CA LYS A 37 -19.88 -8.46 2.14
C LYS A 37 -19.70 -7.12 2.86
N MET A 38 -18.54 -6.48 2.71
CA MET A 38 -18.29 -5.17 3.30
C MET A 38 -19.11 -4.06 2.64
N LEU A 39 -19.20 -4.07 1.30
CA LEU A 39 -20.07 -3.20 0.52
C LEU A 39 -21.52 -3.30 1.01
N GLN A 40 -22.09 -4.52 0.99
CA GLN A 40 -23.47 -4.78 1.41
C GLN A 40 -23.73 -4.35 2.86
N TYR A 41 -22.77 -4.58 3.77
CA TYR A 41 -22.90 -4.12 5.16
C TYR A 41 -23.03 -2.59 5.22
N LYS A 42 -22.17 -1.85 4.52
CA LYS A 42 -22.16 -0.38 4.53
C LYS A 42 -23.45 0.18 3.97
N PHE A 43 -23.88 -0.31 2.81
CA PHE A 43 -25.12 0.15 2.16
C PHE A 43 -26.36 -0.21 2.99
N LYS A 44 -26.41 -1.39 3.61
CA LYS A 44 -27.48 -1.76 4.54
C LYS A 44 -27.56 -0.84 5.76
N VAL A 45 -26.41 -0.42 6.30
CA VAL A 45 -26.37 0.56 7.40
C VAL A 45 -26.78 1.94 6.92
N ALA A 46 -26.31 2.38 5.74
CA ALA A 46 -26.66 3.66 5.15
C ALA A 46 -28.18 3.78 4.93
N ARG A 47 -28.79 2.81 4.23
CA ARG A 47 -30.24 2.74 4.03
C ARG A 47 -31.03 2.75 5.33
N TYR A 48 -30.58 2.00 6.33
CA TYR A 48 -31.24 2.01 7.64
C TYR A 48 -31.20 3.38 8.32
N LEU A 49 -30.08 4.09 8.21
CA LEU A 49 -29.90 5.42 8.78
C LEU A 49 -30.72 6.47 8.03
N LEU A 50 -30.71 6.44 6.69
CA LEU A 50 -31.55 7.30 5.85
C LEU A 50 -33.04 7.14 6.17
N ASN A 51 -33.51 5.91 6.40
CA ASN A 51 -34.89 5.63 6.76
C ASN A 51 -35.26 5.96 8.22
N LYS A 52 -34.28 6.11 9.12
CA LYS A 52 -34.52 6.34 10.55
C LYS A 52 -34.26 7.76 11.03
N CYS A 53 -33.45 8.51 10.30
CA CYS A 53 -32.99 9.82 10.68
C CYS A 53 -33.25 10.78 9.53
N ASN A 54 -33.67 12.00 9.85
CA ASN A 54 -33.79 13.07 8.87
C ASN A 54 -32.47 13.85 8.82
N PHE A 55 -31.60 13.51 7.87
CA PHE A 55 -30.31 14.18 7.68
C PHE A 55 -30.41 15.20 6.54
N ASP A 56 -29.92 16.43 6.75
CA ASP A 56 -29.83 17.44 5.69
C ASP A 56 -28.74 17.09 4.65
N VAL A 57 -27.67 16.42 5.09
CA VAL A 57 -26.55 15.97 4.25
C VAL A 57 -26.05 14.61 4.71
N THR A 58 -25.85 13.68 3.77
CA THR A 58 -25.28 12.35 4.03
C THR A 58 -24.07 12.08 3.15
N PHE A 59 -22.99 11.57 3.76
CA PHE A 59 -21.82 11.07 3.04
C PHE A 59 -21.70 9.56 3.22
N LEU A 60 -21.71 8.82 2.11
CA LEU A 60 -21.40 7.40 2.06
C LEU A 60 -20.08 7.20 1.33
N HIS A 61 -19.09 6.63 2.01
CA HIS A 61 -17.79 6.32 1.44
C HIS A 61 -17.63 4.82 1.18
N GLU A 62 -17.40 4.47 -0.09
CA GLU A 62 -17.08 3.11 -0.51
C GLU A 62 -15.61 2.99 -0.92
N TRP A 63 -14.90 2.02 -0.34
CA TRP A 63 -13.44 1.85 -0.46
C TRP A 63 -13.06 0.57 -1.23
N GLY A 64 -14.01 -0.34 -1.46
CA GLY A 64 -13.71 -1.60 -2.12
C GLY A 64 -13.34 -1.44 -3.58
N THR A 65 -13.75 -0.37 -4.27
CA THR A 65 -13.31 -0.06 -5.65
C THR A 65 -11.79 0.13 -5.72
N ASP A 66 -11.23 0.93 -4.82
CA ASP A 66 -9.78 1.13 -4.66
C ASP A 66 -9.07 -0.19 -4.31
N THR A 67 -9.63 -0.92 -3.34
CA THR A 67 -9.06 -2.18 -2.88
C THR A 67 -8.97 -3.24 -3.98
N VAL A 68 -10.05 -3.41 -4.74
CA VAL A 68 -10.12 -4.39 -5.82
C VAL A 68 -9.13 -4.04 -6.93
N GLN A 69 -9.02 -2.76 -7.28
CA GLN A 69 -8.07 -2.30 -8.31
C GLN A 69 -6.62 -2.48 -7.84
N HIS A 70 -6.27 -2.16 -6.60
CA HIS A 70 -4.93 -2.40 -6.07
C HIS A 70 -4.47 -3.86 -6.18
N GLN A 71 -5.41 -4.81 -6.13
CA GLN A 71 -5.10 -6.23 -6.16
C GLN A 71 -5.22 -6.88 -7.54
N LEU A 72 -6.12 -6.37 -8.39
CA LEU A 72 -6.55 -7.01 -9.63
C LEU A 72 -6.60 -6.04 -10.83
N TRP A 73 -5.87 -4.92 -10.77
CA TRP A 73 -5.83 -3.94 -11.87
C TRP A 73 -5.48 -4.57 -13.21
N ASP A 74 -4.44 -5.41 -13.26
CA ASP A 74 -4.00 -6.10 -14.48
C ASP A 74 -5.07 -7.05 -15.05
N ILE A 75 -5.88 -7.66 -14.17
CA ILE A 75 -7.02 -8.49 -14.56
C ILE A 75 -8.13 -7.62 -15.16
N LEU A 76 -8.43 -6.47 -14.55
CA LEU A 76 -9.52 -5.56 -14.94
C LEU A 76 -9.19 -4.73 -16.18
N HIS A 77 -7.94 -4.28 -16.31
CA HIS A 77 -7.51 -3.40 -17.38
C HIS A 77 -7.44 -4.16 -18.72
N PRO A 78 -8.15 -3.72 -19.78
CA PRO A 78 -8.26 -4.47 -21.05
C PRO A 78 -6.92 -4.87 -21.66
N ASN A 79 -5.93 -3.97 -21.61
CA ASN A 79 -4.67 -4.08 -22.34
C ASN A 79 -3.44 -4.03 -21.43
N ASP A 80 -3.50 -4.60 -20.22
CA ASP A 80 -2.31 -4.63 -19.33
C ASP A 80 -1.30 -5.67 -19.83
N GLN A 81 -0.12 -5.19 -20.24
CA GLN A 81 0.98 -6.01 -20.74
C GLN A 81 1.56 -6.98 -19.69
N HIS A 82 1.35 -6.72 -18.40
CA HIS A 82 1.83 -7.58 -17.31
C HIS A 82 0.83 -8.67 -16.93
N CYS A 83 -0.40 -8.60 -17.45
CA CYS A 83 -1.45 -9.55 -17.11
C CYS A 83 -1.19 -10.92 -17.75
N ASN A 84 -1.27 -11.99 -16.95
CA ASN A 84 -1.32 -13.35 -17.49
C ASN A 84 -2.69 -13.60 -18.15
N PRO A 85 -2.77 -13.92 -19.46
CA PRO A 85 -4.05 -14.11 -20.15
C PRO A 85 -4.94 -15.20 -19.56
N LYS A 86 -4.34 -16.29 -19.03
CA LYS A 86 -5.09 -17.38 -18.40
C LYS A 86 -5.71 -16.94 -17.07
N GLU A 87 -4.98 -16.13 -16.30
CA GLU A 87 -5.53 -15.56 -15.06
C GLU A 87 -6.65 -14.58 -15.37
N LYS A 88 -6.50 -13.75 -16.40
CA LYS A 88 -7.55 -12.82 -16.84
C LYS A 88 -8.83 -13.55 -17.18
N GLN A 89 -8.75 -14.54 -18.08
CA GLN A 89 -9.89 -15.36 -18.47
C GLN A 89 -10.57 -15.99 -17.25
N LYS A 90 -9.77 -16.43 -16.27
CA LYS A 90 -10.27 -17.09 -15.07
C LYS A 90 -10.92 -16.14 -14.06
N TYR A 91 -10.36 -14.95 -13.86
CA TYR A 91 -10.71 -14.07 -12.73
C TYR A 91 -11.48 -12.81 -13.12
N PHE A 92 -11.54 -12.44 -14.39
CA PHE A 92 -12.18 -11.20 -14.85
C PHE A 92 -13.64 -11.09 -14.40
N LEU A 93 -14.46 -12.11 -14.67
CA LEU A 93 -15.88 -12.11 -14.26
C LEU A 93 -16.02 -12.01 -12.73
N LYS A 94 -15.13 -12.66 -11.98
CA LYS A 94 -15.14 -12.55 -10.52
C LYS A 94 -14.78 -11.14 -10.08
N ALA A 95 -13.75 -10.53 -10.65
CA ALA A 95 -13.34 -9.16 -10.31
C ALA A 95 -14.46 -8.15 -10.62
N ILE A 96 -15.10 -8.26 -11.79
CA ILE A 96 -16.23 -7.41 -12.19
C ILE A 96 -17.46 -7.60 -11.31
N SER A 97 -17.66 -8.80 -10.71
CA SER A 97 -18.82 -9.04 -9.82
C SER A 97 -18.88 -8.08 -8.62
N TYR A 98 -17.75 -7.51 -8.18
CA TYR A 98 -17.77 -6.46 -7.15
C TYR A 98 -18.43 -5.17 -7.66
N TYR A 99 -18.11 -4.75 -8.88
CA TYR A 99 -18.68 -3.55 -9.49
C TYR A 99 -20.16 -3.73 -9.82
N GLN A 100 -20.55 -4.92 -10.28
CA GLN A 100 -21.96 -5.27 -10.47
C GLN A 100 -22.75 -5.20 -9.16
N ALA A 101 -22.17 -5.68 -8.05
CA ALA A 101 -22.79 -5.57 -6.74
C ALA A 101 -22.88 -4.10 -6.27
N LEU A 102 -21.87 -3.28 -6.55
CA LEU A 102 -21.89 -1.84 -6.22
C LEU A 102 -22.96 -1.09 -7.02
N ASP A 103 -23.03 -1.35 -8.33
CA ASP A 103 -24.05 -0.78 -9.21
C ASP A 103 -25.46 -1.10 -8.70
N GLN A 104 -25.71 -2.34 -8.32
CA GLN A 104 -26.98 -2.75 -7.73
C GLN A 104 -27.28 -2.03 -6.40
N GLU A 105 -26.30 -1.89 -5.50
CA GLU A 105 -26.50 -1.19 -4.23
C GLU A 105 -26.74 0.32 -4.42
N ILE A 106 -26.17 0.92 -5.48
CA ILE A 106 -26.49 2.30 -5.88
C ILE A 106 -27.92 2.39 -6.41
N ALA A 107 -28.33 1.47 -7.29
CA ALA A 107 -29.69 1.40 -7.81
C ALA A 107 -30.72 1.24 -6.67
N ASP A 108 -30.42 0.40 -5.69
CA ASP A 108 -31.25 0.21 -4.49
C ASP A 108 -31.42 1.53 -3.71
N ILE A 109 -30.33 2.26 -3.44
CA ILE A 109 -30.42 3.55 -2.75
C ILE A 109 -31.24 4.55 -3.56
N LEU A 110 -31.02 4.63 -4.88
CA LEU A 110 -31.76 5.52 -5.77
C LEU A 110 -33.27 5.26 -5.73
N SER A 111 -33.68 4.00 -5.55
CA SER A 111 -35.10 3.63 -5.43
C SER A 111 -35.73 4.00 -4.08
N GLU A 112 -34.92 4.25 -3.05
CA GLU A 112 -35.36 4.54 -1.68
C GLU A 112 -35.29 6.05 -1.32
N ILE A 113 -34.48 6.84 -2.02
CA ILE A 113 -34.38 8.29 -1.78
C ILE A 113 -35.51 9.05 -2.48
N GLY A 114 -36.01 10.11 -1.84
CA GLY A 114 -37.08 10.95 -2.41
C GLY A 114 -36.61 11.75 -3.63
N GLU A 115 -37.57 12.18 -4.45
CA GLU A 115 -37.33 13.02 -5.63
C GLU A 115 -36.75 14.41 -5.28
N ASP A 116 -36.83 14.81 -4.00
CA ASP A 116 -36.29 16.05 -3.44
C ASP A 116 -34.80 15.95 -3.04
N VAL A 117 -34.16 14.79 -3.23
CA VAL A 117 -32.76 14.55 -2.89
C VAL A 117 -31.85 14.72 -4.12
N SER A 118 -30.81 15.54 -3.98
CA SER A 118 -29.71 15.58 -4.96
C SER A 118 -28.64 14.54 -4.62
N LEU A 119 -28.41 13.58 -5.52
CA LEU A 119 -27.33 12.60 -5.38
C LEU A 119 -26.09 13.03 -6.16
N LEU A 120 -24.94 12.98 -5.48
CA LEU A 120 -23.63 13.16 -6.10
C LEU A 120 -22.80 11.88 -5.93
N ILE A 121 -22.36 11.30 -7.04
CA ILE A 121 -21.42 10.18 -7.06
C ILE A 121 -20.08 10.71 -7.52
N VAL A 122 -19.09 10.68 -6.62
CA VAL A 122 -17.76 11.25 -6.85
C VAL A 122 -16.69 10.23 -6.50
N SER A 123 -15.57 10.29 -7.22
CA SER A 123 -14.33 9.56 -6.92
C SER A 123 -13.23 10.57 -6.67
N ASP A 124 -12.36 10.30 -5.71
CA ASP A 124 -11.20 11.13 -5.41
C ASP A 124 -10.05 10.91 -6.41
N HIS A 125 -9.94 9.70 -6.96
CA HIS A 125 -8.99 9.38 -8.03
C HIS A 125 -9.45 8.20 -8.91
N GLY A 126 -8.70 7.95 -9.98
CA GLY A 126 -8.78 6.76 -10.83
C GLY A 126 -7.66 5.75 -10.52
N PHE A 127 -7.38 4.85 -11.47
CA PHE A 127 -6.28 3.89 -11.39
C PHE A 127 -5.50 3.82 -12.70
N GLY A 128 -4.26 3.36 -12.61
CA GLY A 128 -3.37 3.18 -13.76
C GLY A 128 -2.33 2.09 -13.50
N PRO A 129 -1.66 1.62 -14.57
CA PRO A 129 -0.62 0.60 -14.45
C PRO A 129 0.57 1.14 -13.65
N LEU A 130 1.18 0.26 -12.84
CA LEU A 130 2.43 0.54 -12.15
C LEU A 130 3.57 -0.17 -12.86
N SER A 131 4.30 0.55 -13.71
CA SER A 131 5.44 0.00 -14.46
C SER A 131 6.74 0.03 -13.65
N LYS A 132 6.97 1.09 -12.87
CA LYS A 132 8.22 1.30 -12.13
C LYS A 132 7.95 1.86 -10.74
N MET A 133 8.86 1.54 -9.81
CA MET A 133 8.84 2.06 -8.44
C MET A 133 10.20 2.67 -8.10
N ILE A 134 10.17 3.83 -7.44
CA ILE A 134 11.35 4.45 -6.86
C ILE A 134 11.36 4.28 -5.34
N ASN A 135 12.51 3.90 -4.78
CA ASN A 135 12.74 4.02 -3.36
C ASN A 135 13.29 5.40 -3.02
N LEU A 136 12.40 6.31 -2.62
CA LEU A 136 12.76 7.70 -2.33
C LEU A 136 13.80 7.84 -1.22
N ASN A 137 13.79 7.00 -0.18
CA ASN A 137 14.84 7.07 0.85
C ASN A 137 16.21 6.69 0.29
N VAL A 138 16.28 5.72 -0.62
CA VAL A 138 17.55 5.39 -1.31
C VAL A 138 18.01 6.55 -2.18
N TRP A 139 17.09 7.19 -2.90
CA TRP A 139 17.39 8.39 -3.68
C TRP A 139 17.89 9.54 -2.79
N LEU A 140 17.19 9.85 -1.68
CA LEU A 140 17.58 10.87 -0.71
C LEU A 140 18.94 10.60 -0.05
N ILE A 141 19.31 9.33 0.17
CA ILE A 141 20.64 8.93 0.65
C ILE A 141 21.70 9.25 -0.40
N ARG A 142 21.45 8.95 -1.68
CA ARG A 142 22.40 9.19 -2.78
C ARG A 142 22.62 10.68 -3.01
N GLU A 143 21.55 11.46 -2.94
CA GLU A 143 21.61 12.93 -3.07
C GLU A 143 22.12 13.64 -1.80
N GLY A 144 22.30 12.91 -0.70
CA GLY A 144 22.87 13.43 0.55
C GLY A 144 21.89 14.15 1.48
N TYR A 145 20.58 14.11 1.20
CA TYR A 145 19.54 14.68 2.07
C TYR A 145 19.28 13.84 3.32
N LEU A 146 19.41 12.52 3.22
CA LEU A 146 19.25 11.58 4.33
C LEU A 146 20.62 11.01 4.73
N LYS A 147 20.98 11.17 6.00
CA LYS A 147 22.31 10.80 6.51
C LYS A 147 22.22 9.77 7.63
N PHE A 148 23.18 8.87 7.69
CA PHE A 148 23.32 7.89 8.77
C PHE A 148 24.30 8.36 9.83
N LYS A 149 24.11 7.89 11.07
CA LYS A 149 25.01 8.14 12.20
C LYS A 149 26.41 7.63 11.89
N LYS A 150 27.44 8.39 12.26
CA LYS A 150 28.86 8.04 12.01
C LYS A 150 29.44 6.97 12.94
N ASN A 151 28.65 6.42 13.86
CA ASN A 151 29.14 5.35 14.74
C ASN A 151 29.40 4.06 13.95
N PHE A 152 30.33 3.24 14.45
CA PHE A 152 30.80 2.02 13.78
C PHE A 152 29.65 1.09 13.38
N PHE A 153 28.70 0.82 14.28
CA PHE A 153 27.61 -0.11 14.03
C PHE A 153 26.66 0.34 12.92
N SER A 154 26.26 1.62 12.91
CA SER A 154 25.39 2.18 11.87
C SER A 154 26.10 2.21 10.51
N GLN A 155 27.40 2.54 10.48
CA GLN A 155 28.19 2.51 9.26
C GLN A 155 28.40 1.09 8.72
N LEU A 156 28.67 0.12 9.59
CA LEU A 156 28.78 -1.29 9.22
C LEU A 156 27.47 -1.82 8.63
N LYS A 157 26.33 -1.56 9.27
CA LYS A 157 25.00 -1.93 8.75
C LYS A 157 24.74 -1.31 7.39
N PHE A 158 25.09 -0.03 7.20
CA PHE A 158 24.89 0.65 5.93
C PHE A 158 25.78 0.08 4.82
N PHE A 159 27.04 -0.24 5.14
CA PHE A 159 27.97 -0.92 4.24
C PHE A 159 27.43 -2.30 3.81
N LEU A 160 26.99 -3.11 4.77
CA LEU A 160 26.41 -4.43 4.51
C LEU A 160 25.14 -4.32 3.65
N TRP A 161 24.26 -3.37 3.96
CA TRP A 161 23.05 -3.09 3.16
C TRP A 161 23.39 -2.71 1.70
N LYS A 162 24.41 -1.87 1.49
CA LYS A 162 24.91 -1.53 0.14
C LYS A 162 25.43 -2.75 -0.64
N ARG A 163 25.86 -3.80 0.06
CA ARG A 163 26.30 -5.09 -0.53
C ARG A 163 25.16 -6.10 -0.68
N GLY A 164 23.91 -5.66 -0.52
CA GLY A 164 22.73 -6.52 -0.67
C GLY A 164 22.37 -7.32 0.57
N VAL A 165 23.08 -7.12 1.69
CA VAL A 165 22.78 -7.73 2.98
C VAL A 165 21.63 -6.96 3.63
N ASN A 166 20.42 -7.34 3.26
CA ASN A 166 19.19 -6.79 3.83
C ASN A 166 18.26 -7.92 4.23
N TYR A 167 17.25 -7.59 5.04
CA TYR A 167 16.31 -8.55 5.59
C TYR A 167 15.63 -9.40 4.49
N ASN A 168 15.12 -8.75 3.44
CA ASN A 168 14.39 -9.43 2.35
C ASN A 168 15.30 -10.43 1.64
N ASN A 169 16.52 -10.04 1.30
CA ASN A 169 17.46 -10.93 0.60
C ASN A 169 17.92 -12.10 1.47
N LEU A 170 18.20 -11.89 2.76
CA LEU A 170 18.69 -12.95 3.64
C LEU A 170 17.61 -13.97 3.96
N ILE A 171 16.38 -13.53 4.25
CA ILE A 171 15.30 -14.45 4.60
C ILE A 171 14.70 -15.11 3.37
N HIS A 172 14.55 -14.39 2.26
CA HIS A 172 14.13 -15.01 1.00
C HIS A 172 15.17 -16.03 0.51
N THR A 173 16.47 -15.69 0.51
CA THR A 173 17.52 -16.63 0.07
C THR A 173 17.66 -17.82 1.01
N PHE A 174 17.62 -17.62 2.32
CA PHE A 174 17.76 -18.73 3.28
C PHE A 174 16.52 -19.64 3.32
N LEU A 175 15.31 -19.07 3.40
CA LEU A 175 14.08 -19.89 3.44
C LEU A 175 13.77 -20.53 2.09
N VAL A 176 13.88 -19.80 0.98
CA VAL A 176 13.48 -20.31 -0.33
C VAL A 176 14.61 -21.10 -0.99
N ASN A 177 15.86 -20.65 -0.96
CA ASN A 177 16.91 -21.35 -1.72
C ASN A 177 17.64 -22.43 -0.92
N VAL A 178 17.69 -22.35 0.41
CA VAL A 178 18.38 -23.38 1.22
C VAL A 178 17.39 -24.39 1.76
N VAL A 179 16.36 -23.95 2.48
CA VAL A 179 15.38 -24.86 3.10
C VAL A 179 14.55 -25.57 2.02
N LEU A 180 13.92 -24.84 1.09
CA LEU A 180 13.11 -25.49 0.05
C LEU A 180 13.93 -26.47 -0.80
N LYS A 181 15.12 -26.06 -1.28
CA LYS A 181 15.97 -26.94 -2.10
C LYS A 181 16.46 -28.15 -1.32
N PHE A 182 16.77 -28.00 -0.03
CA PHE A 182 17.13 -29.11 0.83
C PHE A 182 15.98 -30.12 0.97
N PHE A 183 14.77 -29.65 1.31
CA PHE A 183 13.58 -30.49 1.49
C PHE A 183 13.15 -31.18 0.18
N LEU A 184 13.19 -30.45 -0.94
CA LEU A 184 12.97 -31.03 -2.28
C LEU A 184 14.01 -32.09 -2.62
N LYS A 185 15.29 -31.87 -2.28
CA LYS A 185 16.38 -32.82 -2.54
C LYS A 185 16.23 -34.12 -1.73
N ILE A 186 15.66 -34.06 -0.53
CA ILE A 186 15.43 -35.23 0.33
C ILE A 186 14.01 -35.81 0.21
N GLY A 187 13.20 -35.33 -0.74
CA GLY A 187 11.86 -35.86 -1.01
C GLY A 187 10.82 -35.58 0.07
N LEU A 188 11.06 -34.59 0.95
CA LEU A 188 10.15 -34.21 2.02
C LEU A 188 9.44 -32.89 1.70
N ASN A 189 8.21 -32.76 2.20
CA ASN A 189 7.49 -31.49 2.13
C ASN A 189 8.15 -30.45 3.05
N PRO A 190 8.39 -29.21 2.57
CA PRO A 190 8.91 -28.15 3.41
C PRO A 190 7.92 -27.83 4.54
N PRO A 191 8.41 -27.42 5.73
CA PRO A 191 7.55 -26.96 6.80
C PRO A 191 6.73 -25.75 6.33
N LYS A 192 5.48 -25.66 6.78
CA LYS A 192 4.64 -24.48 6.49
C LYS A 192 5.36 -23.21 6.99
N PRO A 193 5.40 -22.12 6.20
CA PRO A 193 6.01 -20.89 6.66
C PRO A 193 5.33 -20.43 7.96
N PRO A 194 6.07 -19.77 8.87
CA PRO A 194 5.50 -19.30 10.12
C PRO A 194 4.30 -18.40 9.84
N ASP A 195 3.30 -18.44 10.73
CA ASP A 195 2.16 -17.52 10.68
C ASP A 195 2.65 -16.07 10.61
N ALA A 196 1.96 -15.23 9.84
CA ALA A 196 2.36 -13.86 9.54
C ALA A 196 2.60 -13.03 10.81
N ASP A 197 1.83 -13.28 11.88
CA ASP A 197 2.00 -12.60 13.17
C ASP A 197 3.26 -13.04 13.93
N LYS A 198 3.60 -14.33 13.85
CA LYS A 198 4.83 -14.89 14.46
C LYS A 198 6.06 -14.43 13.68
N MET A 199 5.96 -14.36 12.35
CA MET A 199 6.96 -13.71 11.50
C MET A 199 7.11 -12.24 11.86
N LEU A 200 6.02 -11.48 12.02
CA LEU A 200 6.05 -10.05 12.35
C LEU A 200 6.71 -9.78 13.72
N ARG A 201 6.49 -10.64 14.71
CA ARG A 201 7.18 -10.57 16.01
C ARG A 201 8.68 -10.87 15.90
N LEU A 202 9.07 -11.92 15.18
CA LEU A 202 10.48 -12.22 14.86
C LEU A 202 11.15 -11.11 14.01
N LEU A 203 10.39 -10.49 13.12
CA LEU A 203 10.76 -9.34 12.29
C LEU A 203 11.08 -8.12 13.16
N THR A 204 10.21 -7.81 14.12
CA THR A 204 10.37 -6.64 14.99
C THR A 204 11.56 -6.79 15.95
N SER A 205 11.84 -8.00 16.45
CA SER A 205 13.02 -8.24 17.30
C SER A 205 14.35 -8.20 16.53
N LYS A 206 14.34 -8.57 15.23
CA LYS A 206 15.54 -8.60 14.37
C LYS A 206 15.88 -7.25 13.72
N LYS A 207 15.02 -6.22 13.79
CA LYS A 207 15.32 -4.86 13.31
C LYS A 207 16.61 -4.28 13.92
N ARG A 208 17.06 -4.79 15.07
CA ARG A 208 18.31 -4.36 15.73
C ARG A 208 19.57 -4.66 14.91
N PHE A 209 19.56 -5.72 14.10
CA PHE A 209 20.74 -6.18 13.34
C PHE A 209 20.82 -5.63 11.92
N PHE A 210 19.70 -5.14 11.37
CA PHE A 210 19.65 -4.57 10.03
C PHE A 210 19.64 -3.05 10.06
N LEU A 211 19.98 -2.45 8.91
CA LEU A 211 19.86 -1.02 8.70
C LEU A 211 18.40 -0.59 8.88
N SER A 212 18.17 0.44 9.68
CA SER A 212 16.83 0.92 10.03
C SER A 212 16.78 2.43 10.19
N LEU A 213 15.57 2.98 10.39
CA LEU A 213 15.38 4.39 10.71
C LEU A 213 16.08 4.81 12.03
N ALA A 214 16.40 3.87 12.92
CA ALA A 214 17.16 4.16 14.15
C ALA A 214 18.63 4.48 13.88
N ASP A 215 19.15 4.09 12.72
CA ASP A 215 20.53 4.36 12.30
C ASP A 215 20.67 5.74 11.61
N VAL A 216 19.56 6.42 11.32
CA VAL A 216 19.52 7.77 10.70
C VAL A 216 20.00 8.83 11.69
N ASP A 217 20.82 9.75 11.21
CA ASP A 217 21.24 10.95 11.92
C ASP A 217 20.28 12.09 11.56
N TRP A 218 19.22 12.26 12.35
CA TRP A 218 18.21 13.28 12.07
C TRP A 218 18.76 14.70 12.20
N SER A 219 19.76 14.92 13.07
CA SER A 219 20.45 16.21 13.22
C SER A 219 21.23 16.64 11.97
N LYS A 220 21.36 15.76 10.97
CA LYS A 220 22.03 16.05 9.69
C LYS A 220 21.17 15.69 8.48
N THR A 221 19.92 15.27 8.70
CA THR A 221 18.99 14.86 7.66
C THR A 221 18.03 16.00 7.36
N ARG A 222 18.02 16.47 6.12
CA ARG A 222 17.16 17.59 5.66
C ARG A 222 15.80 17.10 5.17
N ALA A 223 15.73 15.89 4.60
CA ALA A 223 14.50 15.30 4.08
C ALA A 223 14.51 13.77 4.17
N TYR A 224 13.31 13.17 4.32
CA TYR A 224 13.11 11.73 4.48
C TYR A 224 11.71 11.30 4.05
N THR A 225 11.48 10.01 3.87
CA THR A 225 10.12 9.45 3.66
C THR A 225 9.73 8.54 4.81
N LYS A 226 8.49 8.68 5.30
CA LYS A 226 7.97 7.93 6.46
C LYS A 226 7.45 6.54 6.09
N THR A 227 6.69 6.45 5.00
CA THR A 227 5.84 5.28 4.70
C THR A 227 6.12 4.66 3.34
N GLY A 228 7.09 5.17 2.58
CA GLY A 228 7.44 4.62 1.25
C GLY A 228 6.41 4.88 0.14
N VAL A 229 5.27 5.50 0.45
CA VAL A 229 4.19 5.85 -0.50
C VAL A 229 4.37 7.28 -1.05
N GLY A 230 5.52 7.56 -1.64
CA GLY A 230 5.74 8.77 -2.46
C GLY A 230 5.96 10.11 -1.73
N GLN A 231 5.62 10.23 -0.45
CA GLN A 231 5.76 11.51 0.27
C GLN A 231 7.20 11.76 0.75
N ILE A 232 7.74 12.94 0.44
CA ILE A 232 8.96 13.48 1.04
C ILE A 232 8.59 14.47 2.14
N VAL A 233 9.13 14.24 3.33
CA VAL A 233 8.99 15.13 4.49
C VAL A 233 10.28 15.91 4.66
N ILE A 234 10.19 17.23 4.67
CA ILE A 234 11.28 18.11 5.09
C ILE A 234 11.38 18.08 6.61
N ASN A 235 12.58 17.84 7.14
CA ASN A 235 12.86 17.78 8.57
C ASN A 235 12.95 19.19 9.17
N GLN A 236 11.79 19.81 9.38
CA GLN A 236 11.62 21.22 9.71
C GLN A 236 11.81 21.45 11.21
N LYS A 237 12.60 22.47 11.54
CA LYS A 237 12.83 22.92 12.90
C LYS A 237 11.53 23.37 13.56
N GLY A 238 11.29 22.90 14.78
CA GLY A 238 10.07 23.19 15.54
C GLY A 238 8.84 22.33 15.17
N ARG A 239 8.90 21.55 14.08
CA ARG A 239 7.85 20.57 13.73
C ARG A 239 8.32 19.14 14.01
N GLU A 240 9.52 18.80 13.57
CA GLU A 240 10.12 17.49 13.84
C GLU A 240 11.03 17.55 15.09
N PRO A 241 11.09 16.48 15.92
CA PRO A 241 11.86 16.49 17.18
C PRO A 241 13.36 16.83 17.02
N GLN A 242 13.94 16.48 15.88
CA GLN A 242 15.34 16.78 15.52
C GLN A 242 15.39 17.56 14.19
N GLY A 243 14.40 18.42 13.96
CA GLY A 243 14.27 19.28 12.79
C GLY A 243 15.43 20.26 12.65
N ILE A 244 15.99 20.36 11.44
CA ILE A 244 17.17 21.19 11.16
C ILE A 244 16.93 22.26 10.10
N VAL A 245 15.88 22.13 9.29
CA VAL A 245 15.54 23.09 8.23
C VAL A 245 14.68 24.19 8.82
N ASN A 246 15.11 25.45 8.75
CA ASN A 246 14.31 26.56 9.26
C ASN A 246 13.04 26.76 8.41
N PRO A 247 11.91 27.13 9.04
CA PRO A 247 10.72 27.51 8.28
C PRO A 247 10.97 28.77 7.44
N GLY A 248 10.16 28.99 6.40
CA GLY A 248 10.29 30.14 5.49
C GLY A 248 11.22 29.82 4.31
N THR A 249 12.14 30.73 3.99
CA THR A 249 12.95 30.69 2.77
C THR A 249 13.74 29.38 2.63
N GLU A 250 14.43 28.91 3.67
CA GLU A 250 15.23 27.68 3.60
C GLU A 250 14.37 26.44 3.27
N PHE A 251 13.15 26.38 3.82
CA PHE A 251 12.19 25.32 3.51
C PHE A 251 11.78 25.38 2.04
N SER A 252 11.37 26.55 1.55
CA SER A 252 10.89 26.72 0.17
C SER A 252 12.00 26.47 -0.85
N GLU A 253 13.24 26.87 -0.55
CA GLU A 253 14.41 26.60 -1.38
C GLU A 253 14.72 25.10 -1.45
N LEU A 254 14.74 24.40 -0.30
CA LEU A 254 14.93 22.95 -0.28
C LEU A 254 13.79 22.22 -1.00
N GLN A 255 12.55 22.68 -0.85
CA GLN A 255 11.42 22.10 -1.57
C GLN A 255 11.61 22.24 -3.08
N LYS A 256 12.01 23.43 -3.55
CA LYS A 256 12.29 23.69 -4.97
C LYS A 256 13.45 22.82 -5.47
N GLU A 257 14.55 22.74 -4.72
CA GLU A 257 15.72 21.90 -4.99
C GLU A 257 15.32 20.43 -5.20
N LEU A 258 14.52 19.88 -4.29
CA LEU A 258 14.03 18.50 -4.36
C LEU A 258 13.15 18.26 -5.60
N ILE A 259 12.24 19.20 -5.90
CA ILE A 259 11.36 19.12 -7.07
C ILE A 259 12.17 19.14 -8.37
N GLU A 260 13.13 20.05 -8.49
CA GLU A 260 13.99 20.15 -9.68
C GLU A 260 14.78 18.87 -9.91
N LYS A 261 15.40 18.30 -8.86
CA LYS A 261 16.13 17.04 -8.99
C LYS A 261 15.23 15.86 -9.35
N LEU A 262 14.01 15.78 -8.80
CA LEU A 262 13.06 14.72 -9.13
C LEU A 262 12.55 14.84 -10.57
N ARG A 263 12.35 16.05 -11.09
CA ARG A 263 11.97 16.29 -12.49
C ARG A 263 13.05 15.89 -13.49
N CYS A 264 14.31 15.86 -13.06
CA CYS A 264 15.43 15.41 -13.88
C CYS A 264 15.78 13.93 -13.66
N LEU A 265 14.97 13.19 -12.90
CA LEU A 265 15.26 11.79 -12.61
C LEU A 265 15.20 10.96 -13.89
N LYS A 266 16.27 10.19 -14.13
CA LYS A 266 16.36 9.29 -15.28
C LYS A 266 16.02 7.86 -14.90
N ASP A 267 15.33 7.20 -15.82
CA ASP A 267 15.13 5.77 -15.78
C ASP A 267 16.47 5.05 -15.95
N PRO A 268 16.89 4.17 -15.02
CA PRO A 268 18.17 3.48 -15.12
C PRO A 268 18.24 2.48 -16.29
N GLU A 269 17.10 2.03 -16.83
CA GLU A 269 17.07 1.07 -17.93
C GLU A 269 17.09 1.76 -19.29
N THR A 270 16.32 2.83 -19.46
CA THR A 270 16.20 3.54 -20.75
C THR A 270 17.12 4.77 -20.85
N GLY A 271 17.57 5.32 -19.72
CA GLY A 271 18.33 6.57 -19.67
C GLY A 271 17.49 7.84 -19.90
N GLU A 272 16.19 7.69 -20.16
CA GLU A 272 15.27 8.80 -20.42
C GLU A 272 14.82 9.46 -19.12
N VAL A 273 14.46 10.75 -19.20
CA VAL A 273 13.87 11.46 -18.05
C VAL A 273 12.46 10.94 -17.82
N ILE A 274 12.17 10.57 -16.57
CA ILE A 274 10.85 10.12 -16.13
C ILE A 274 9.93 11.34 -16.18
N LYS A 275 8.94 11.29 -17.07
CA LYS A 275 7.90 12.32 -17.18
C LYS A 275 6.68 11.88 -16.39
N SER A 276 6.03 12.82 -15.73
CA SER A 276 4.62 12.65 -15.35
C SER A 276 3.80 12.93 -16.59
N ASP A 277 3.01 11.95 -17.04
CA ASP A 277 1.97 12.19 -18.04
C ASP A 277 0.92 13.19 -17.52
#